data_AF-A0A4P9ZHM4-F1
#
_entry.id   AF-A0A4P9ZHM4-F1
#
_cell.length_a   1.000
_cell.length_b   1.000
_cell.length_c   1.000
_cell.angle_alpha   90.00
_cell.angle_beta   90.00
_cell.angle_gamma   90.00
#
_symmetry.space_group_name_H-M   'P 1'
#
loop_
_entity.id
_entity.type
_entity.pdbx_description
1 polymer ?
#
loop_
_entity_poly.entity_id
_entity_poly.type
_entity_poly.pdbx_seq_one_letter_code
_entity_poly.pdbx_strand_id
1 'polypeptide(L)'
;MTVTSIDLKSIVAIVAQYQADLQDLPSTETPLLRKLRLQRVQADLPVLLHNIKRYKTNKAYSQMFAQIHSLSCDVARLLHHNEASMAHWLSQFDQLSTEPSVEPVPPLDEPEDEESYVSLRRRLLSDCHASCRLENATNDELNSYNESVQSDLISELSSLTTALKNSAMTLTSKINVDSELVSEASEHMQKNLSLMLSVGVNLTNYLGAKTGGKITLFFMIKIMVFVFVLFFVMAFIAKVLPKM
;
A
#
# COMPACT_ATOMS: atom_id res chain seq x y z
N MET A 1 29.36 27.78 10.30
CA MET A 1 28.15 28.51 10.76
C MET A 1 26.99 27.58 10.49
N THR A 2 26.18 27.06 11.41
CA THR A 2 25.86 27.39 12.80
C THR A 2 25.61 26.08 13.54
N VAL A 3 26.33 25.83 14.64
CA VAL A 3 25.95 24.79 15.59
C VAL A 3 24.77 25.37 16.36
N THR A 4 23.55 25.07 15.92
CA THR A 4 22.35 25.37 16.70
C THR A 4 22.48 24.62 18.01
N SER A 5 22.77 25.35 19.10
CA SER A 5 22.69 24.84 20.45
C SER A 5 21.22 24.52 20.72
N ILE A 6 20.86 23.25 20.57
CA ILE A 6 19.51 22.77 20.86
C ILE A 6 19.41 22.66 22.38
N ASP A 7 18.55 23.49 22.99
CA ASP A 7 18.31 23.48 24.42
C ASP A 7 17.76 22.13 24.90
N LEU A 8 18.09 21.75 26.13
CA LEU A 8 17.62 20.50 26.73
C LEU A 8 16.08 20.36 26.69
N LYS A 9 15.36 21.48 26.82
CA LYS A 9 13.88 21.51 26.75
C LYS A 9 13.35 21.22 25.34
N SER A 10 14.02 21.69 24.30
CA SER A 10 13.60 21.42 22.93
C SER A 10 13.88 19.98 22.53
N ILE A 11 14.96 19.38 23.04
CA ILE A 11 15.21 17.93 22.88
C ILE A 11 14.08 17.10 23.49
N VAL A 12 13.61 17.45 24.70
CA VAL A 12 12.47 16.77 25.35
C VAL A 12 11.19 16.92 24.54
N ALA A 13 10.90 18.12 24.06
CA ALA A 13 9.72 18.37 23.24
C ALA A 13 9.74 17.55 21.94
N ILE A 14 10.91 17.44 21.29
CA ILE A 14 11.11 16.64 20.08
C ILE A 14 10.91 15.15 20.36
N VAL A 15 11.46 14.62 21.46
CA VAL A 15 11.27 13.21 21.85
C VAL A 15 9.80 12.92 22.16
N ALA A 16 9.12 13.81 22.89
CA ALA A 16 7.71 13.67 23.21
C ALA A 16 6.82 13.72 21.95
N GLN A 17 7.17 14.58 21.00
CA GLN A 17 6.49 14.66 19.70
C GLN A 17 6.67 13.37 18.90
N TYR A 18 7.89 12.85 18.78
CA TYR A 18 8.11 11.56 18.11
C TYR A 18 7.38 10.41 18.81
N GLN A 19 7.28 10.43 20.13
CA GLN A 19 6.52 9.41 20.86
C GLN A 19 5.02 9.51 20.61
N ALA A 20 4.46 10.71 20.50
CA ALA A 20 3.07 10.94 20.11
C ALA A 20 2.81 10.51 18.66
N ASP A 21 3.69 10.89 17.73
CA ASP A 21 3.63 10.51 16.32
C ASP A 21 3.70 8.99 16.13
N LEU A 22 4.43 8.29 17.01
CA LEU A 22 4.50 6.81 17.02
C LEU A 22 3.24 6.14 17.58
N GLN A 23 2.52 6.80 18.49
CA GLN A 23 1.27 6.28 19.08
C GLN A 23 0.05 6.55 18.20
N ASP A 24 0.04 7.67 17.48
CA ASP A 24 -1.08 8.11 16.64
C ASP A 24 -1.00 7.57 15.21
N LEU A 25 -0.13 6.58 14.93
CA LEU A 25 -0.10 5.97 13.60
C LEU A 25 -1.42 5.24 13.32
N PRO A 26 -2.25 5.73 12.39
CA PRO A 26 -3.47 5.06 12.00
C PRO A 26 -3.11 3.70 11.40
N SER A 27 -3.80 2.64 11.84
CA SER A 27 -3.63 1.30 11.25
C SER A 27 -4.03 1.23 9.76
N THR A 28 -4.62 2.31 9.23
CA THR A 28 -5.07 2.48 7.85
C THR A 28 -4.06 3.18 6.94
N GLU A 29 -2.92 3.65 7.45
CA GLU A 29 -1.89 4.27 6.61
C GLU A 29 -1.19 3.24 5.70
N THR A 30 -0.85 3.67 4.49
CA THR A 30 -0.10 2.84 3.54
C THR A 30 1.26 2.46 4.13
N PRO A 31 1.72 1.20 3.96
CA PRO A 31 2.95 0.72 4.59
C PRO A 31 4.19 1.53 4.16
N LEU A 32 4.17 2.10 2.96
CA LEU A 32 5.19 3.01 2.42
C LEU A 32 5.29 4.32 3.21
N LEU A 33 4.16 4.98 3.48
CA LEU A 33 4.15 6.24 4.21
C LEU A 33 4.66 6.03 5.65
N ARG A 34 4.25 4.92 6.26
CA ARG A 34 4.72 4.48 7.57
C ARG A 34 6.22 4.23 7.58
N LYS A 35 6.78 3.62 6.53
CA LYS A 35 8.24 3.40 6.42
C LYS A 35 9.00 4.72 6.31
N LEU A 36 8.53 5.65 5.48
CA LEU A 36 9.16 6.97 5.32
C LEU A 36 9.18 7.76 6.63
N ARG A 37 8.09 7.74 7.40
CA ARG A 37 8.04 8.38 8.72
C ARG A 37 8.99 7.72 9.72
N LEU A 38 9.02 6.39 9.79
CA LEU A 38 9.94 5.65 10.67
C LEU A 38 11.40 5.90 10.29
N GLN A 39 11.71 5.98 9.00
CA GLN A 39 13.07 6.24 8.50
C GLN A 39 13.53 7.67 8.81
N ARG A 40 12.62 8.65 8.77
CA ARG A 40 12.89 10.01 9.24
C ARG A 40 13.26 10.03 10.72
N VAL A 41 12.44 9.40 11.57
CA VAL A 41 12.71 9.32 13.01
C VAL A 41 14.04 8.59 13.28
N GLN A 42 14.32 7.51 12.55
CA GLN A 42 15.59 6.78 12.63
C GLN A 42 16.81 7.63 12.28
N ALA A 43 16.70 8.51 11.27
CA ALA A 43 17.78 9.42 10.88
C ALA A 43 18.03 10.53 11.93
N ASP A 44 16.97 10.97 12.62
CA ASP A 44 17.03 12.06 13.60
C ASP A 44 17.56 11.59 14.98
N LEU A 45 17.33 10.32 15.35
CA LEU A 45 17.78 9.72 16.62
C LEU A 45 19.29 9.84 16.93
N PRO A 46 20.23 9.50 16.02
CA PRO A 46 21.66 9.61 16.32
C PRO A 46 22.11 11.06 16.54
N VAL A 47 21.45 12.03 15.89
CA VAL A 47 21.69 13.46 16.09
C VAL A 47 21.25 13.88 17.49
N LEU A 48 20.07 13.45 17.94
CA LEU A 48 19.60 13.67 19.31
C LEU A 48 20.52 13.06 20.36
N LEU A 49 20.98 11.82 20.13
CA LEU A 49 21.87 11.11 21.04
C LEU A 49 23.24 11.83 21.15
N HIS A 50 23.77 12.32 20.03
CA HIS A 50 24.99 13.13 20.02
C HIS A 50 24.83 14.44 20.81
N ASN A 51 23.68 15.12 20.67
CA ASN A 51 23.42 16.37 21.36
C ASN A 51 23.24 16.19 22.87
N ILE A 52 22.64 15.08 23.31
CA ILE A 52 22.45 14.78 24.73
C ILE A 52 23.74 14.42 25.44
N LYS A 53 24.71 13.81 24.74
CA LYS A 53 26.06 13.53 25.29
C LYS A 53 26.75 14.78 25.85
N ARG A 54 26.41 15.98 25.35
CA ARG A 54 26.94 17.25 25.85
C ARG A 54 26.44 17.62 27.26
N TYR A 55 25.34 17.02 27.70
CA TYR A 55 24.69 17.29 28.99
C TYR A 55 24.90 16.17 30.03
N LYS A 56 25.97 15.37 29.89
CA LYS A 56 26.28 14.20 30.75
C LYS A 56 26.32 14.50 32.26
N THR A 57 26.55 15.76 32.64
CA THR A 57 26.60 16.21 34.04
C THR A 57 25.22 16.47 34.66
N ASN A 58 24.15 16.49 33.86
CA ASN A 58 22.80 16.74 34.35
C ASN A 58 22.13 15.44 34.82
N LYS A 59 21.45 15.45 35.97
CA LYS A 59 20.68 14.29 36.47
C LYS A 59 19.61 13.82 35.47
N ALA A 60 19.04 14.74 34.70
CA ALA A 60 18.05 14.45 33.65
C ALA A 60 18.63 13.72 32.42
N TYR A 61 19.96 13.67 32.27
CA TYR A 61 20.63 12.97 31.16
C TYR A 61 20.30 11.47 31.15
N SER A 62 20.36 10.82 32.31
CA SER A 62 20.15 9.38 32.43
C SER A 62 18.74 8.97 31.98
N GLN A 63 17.74 9.77 32.37
CA GLN A 63 16.34 9.55 32.00
C GLN A 63 16.12 9.79 30.49
N MET A 64 16.67 10.87 29.91
CA MET A 64 16.52 11.13 28.48
C MET A 64 17.27 10.11 27.62
N PHE A 65 18.47 9.71 28.05
CA PHE A 65 19.23 8.67 27.36
C PHE A 65 18.46 7.35 27.35
N ALA A 66 17.84 6.98 28.47
CA ALA A 66 16.97 5.80 28.55
C ALA A 66 15.73 5.94 27.64
N GLN A 67 15.08 7.11 27.60
CA GLN A 67 13.92 7.37 26.73
C GLN A 67 14.26 7.31 25.24
N ILE A 68 15.41 7.84 24.82
CA ILE A 68 15.83 7.76 23.42
C ILE A 68 16.27 6.37 23.04
N HIS A 69 16.88 5.64 23.98
CA HIS A 69 17.21 4.25 23.76
C HIS A 69 15.95 3.38 23.62
N SER A 70 14.93 3.60 24.47
CA SER A 70 13.65 2.90 24.30
C SER A 70 12.96 3.27 22.99
N LEU A 71 12.95 4.57 22.63
CA LEU A 71 12.42 5.05 21.35
C LEU A 71 13.14 4.40 20.16
N SER A 72 14.46 4.25 20.22
CA SER A 72 15.26 3.56 19.21
C SER A 72 14.84 2.10 19.04
N CYS A 73 14.66 1.38 20.16
CA CYS A 73 14.18 0.01 20.16
C CYS A 73 12.76 -0.10 19.59
N ASP A 74 11.87 0.83 19.96
CA ASP A 74 10.49 0.86 19.47
C ASP A 74 10.43 1.14 17.96
N VAL A 75 11.20 2.10 17.46
CA VAL A 75 11.32 2.40 16.02
C VAL A 75 11.85 1.19 15.26
N ALA A 76 12.91 0.53 15.76
CA ALA A 76 13.46 -0.67 15.13
C ALA A 76 12.43 -1.82 15.08
N ARG A 77 11.68 -2.03 16.18
CA ARG A 77 10.61 -3.03 16.24
C ARG A 77 9.50 -2.74 15.23
N LEU A 78 9.10 -1.46 15.11
CA LEU A 78 8.04 -1.03 14.19
C LEU A 78 8.49 -1.11 12.73
N LEU A 79 9.76 -0.82 12.44
CA LEU A 79 10.34 -0.94 11.10
C LEU A 79 10.32 -2.39 10.64
N HIS A 80 10.77 -3.33 11.48
CA HIS A 80 10.74 -4.76 11.18
C HIS A 80 9.29 -5.27 10.96
N HIS A 81 8.34 -4.82 11.79
CA HIS A 81 6.93 -5.18 11.60
C HIS A 81 6.34 -4.59 10.31
N ASN A 82 6.75 -3.38 9.94
CA ASN A 82 6.36 -2.76 8.68
C ASN A 82 6.97 -3.50 7.48
N GLU A 83 8.24 -3.90 7.52
CA GLU A 83 8.87 -4.67 6.43
C GLU A 83 8.11 -5.96 6.13
N ALA A 84 7.67 -6.69 7.17
CA ALA A 84 6.82 -7.87 6.99
C ALA A 84 5.46 -7.52 6.35
N SER A 85 4.85 -6.41 6.76
CA SER A 85 3.59 -5.91 6.19
C SER A 85 3.75 -5.44 4.74
N MET A 86 4.91 -4.86 4.41
CA MET A 86 5.27 -4.39 3.08
C MET A 86 5.53 -5.55 2.13
N ALA A 87 6.21 -6.61 2.58
CA ALA A 87 6.39 -7.82 1.79
C ALA A 87 5.03 -8.46 1.43
N HIS A 88 4.11 -8.53 2.41
CA HIS A 88 2.75 -8.99 2.16
C HIS A 88 1.99 -8.08 1.19
N TRP A 89 2.05 -6.75 1.39
CA TRP A 89 1.42 -5.78 0.49
C TRP A 89 1.97 -5.86 -0.94
N LEU A 90 3.28 -5.96 -1.12
CA LEU A 90 3.93 -6.12 -2.43
C LEU A 90 3.55 -7.44 -3.11
N SER A 91 3.44 -8.54 -2.35
CA SER A 91 3.03 -9.84 -2.90
C SER A 91 1.60 -9.84 -3.47
N GLN A 92 0.73 -8.97 -2.97
CA GLN A 92 -0.62 -8.80 -3.53
C GLN A 92 -0.59 -8.15 -4.93
N PHE A 93 0.36 -7.25 -5.20
CA PHE A 93 0.54 -6.66 -6.52
C PHE A 93 1.24 -7.61 -7.50
N ASP A 94 2.13 -8.46 -6.99
CA ASP A 94 2.82 -9.47 -7.82
C ASP A 94 1.86 -10.58 -8.26
N GLN A 95 0.91 -10.96 -7.40
CA GLN A 95 -0.19 -11.87 -7.77
C GLN A 95 -1.16 -11.28 -8.79
N LEU A 96 -1.32 -9.96 -8.83
CA LEU A 96 -2.10 -9.27 -9.87
C LEU A 96 -1.34 -9.11 -11.19
N SER A 97 -0.01 -9.29 -11.18
CA SER A 97 0.86 -9.22 -12.36
C SER A 97 1.14 -10.60 -12.98
N THR A 98 0.65 -11.69 -12.37
CA THR A 98 0.73 -13.04 -12.94
C THR A 98 -0.52 -13.32 -13.78
N GLU A 99 -0.35 -13.21 -15.11
CA GLU A 99 -1.27 -13.47 -16.21
C GLU A 99 -2.49 -14.38 -15.94
N PRO A 100 -3.72 -13.93 -16.26
CA PRO A 100 -4.69 -14.82 -16.87
C PRO A 100 -4.34 -14.99 -18.36
N SER A 101 -3.94 -16.22 -18.71
CA SER A 101 -4.13 -16.89 -19.99
C SER A 101 -4.53 -16.01 -21.18
N VAL A 102 -3.58 -15.85 -22.11
CA VAL A 102 -3.72 -15.34 -23.48
C VAL A 102 -5.03 -15.81 -24.15
N GLU A 103 -6.00 -14.91 -24.27
CA GLU A 103 -6.95 -14.89 -25.38
C GLU A 103 -6.42 -13.90 -26.43
N PRO A 104 -6.45 -14.23 -27.74
CA PRO A 104 -5.89 -13.39 -28.79
C PRO A 104 -6.80 -12.18 -29.02
N VAL A 105 -6.46 -11.06 -28.39
CA VAL A 105 -7.02 -9.74 -28.69
C VAL A 105 -6.30 -9.17 -29.92
N PRO A 106 -7.01 -8.48 -30.85
CA PRO A 106 -6.45 -8.00 -32.11
C PRO A 106 -5.31 -6.99 -31.89
N PRO A 107 -4.43 -6.76 -32.88
CA PRO A 107 -3.30 -5.86 -32.73
C PRO A 107 -3.82 -4.46 -32.39
N LEU A 108 -3.43 -3.96 -31.21
CA LEU A 108 -3.46 -2.52 -30.96
C LEU A 108 -2.38 -1.91 -31.85
N ASP A 109 -2.80 -1.03 -32.74
CA ASP A 109 -1.92 -0.13 -33.47
C ASP A 109 -0.98 0.56 -32.46
N GLU A 110 0.31 0.23 -32.57
CA GLU A 110 1.39 1.01 -31.99
C GLU A 110 1.26 2.44 -32.52
N PRO A 111 1.25 3.48 -31.67
CA PRO A 111 1.46 4.81 -32.19
C PRO A 111 2.88 4.85 -32.79
N GLU A 112 2.93 5.09 -34.09
CA GLU A 112 4.08 5.17 -35.01
C GLU A 112 5.11 6.28 -34.64
N ASP A 113 5.53 6.40 -33.37
CA ASP A 113 6.37 7.51 -32.91
C ASP A 113 7.76 7.10 -32.40
N GLU A 114 8.21 5.86 -32.61
CA GLU A 114 9.61 5.51 -32.36
C GLU A 114 10.57 6.19 -33.35
N GLU A 115 10.12 6.44 -34.59
CA GLU A 115 10.88 7.23 -35.57
C GLU A 115 11.03 8.69 -35.14
N SER A 116 10.09 9.22 -34.36
CA SER A 116 10.10 10.59 -33.84
C SER A 116 11.25 10.80 -32.84
N TYR A 117 11.48 9.87 -31.90
CA TYR A 117 12.58 10.00 -30.94
C TYR A 117 13.96 9.80 -31.56
N VAL A 118 14.09 8.85 -32.50
CA VAL A 118 15.35 8.59 -33.19
C VAL A 118 15.70 9.73 -34.14
N SER A 119 14.71 10.32 -34.82
CA SER A 119 14.90 11.49 -35.68
C SER A 119 15.20 12.77 -34.88
N LEU A 120 14.54 12.99 -33.73
CA LEU A 120 14.86 14.07 -32.78
C LEU A 120 16.30 13.96 -32.27
N ARG A 121 16.70 12.75 -31.84
CA ARG A 121 18.08 12.50 -31.38
C ARG A 121 19.09 12.76 -32.49
N ARG A 122 18.79 12.36 -33.73
CA ARG A 122 19.66 12.60 -34.89
C ARG A 122 19.76 14.09 -35.22
N ARG A 123 18.66 14.84 -35.14
CA ARG A 123 18.60 16.29 -35.36
C ARG A 123 19.41 17.06 -34.29
N LEU A 124 19.19 16.74 -33.02
CA LEU A 124 19.92 17.32 -31.89
C LEU A 124 21.42 17.01 -31.93
N LEU A 125 21.80 15.82 -32.39
CA LEU A 125 23.21 15.45 -32.58
C LEU A 125 23.81 16.04 -33.86
N SER A 126 23.04 16.24 -34.93
CA SER A 126 23.51 16.91 -36.15
C SER A 126 23.67 18.42 -35.97
N ASP A 127 22.92 19.05 -35.06
CA ASP A 127 23.10 20.46 -34.69
C ASP A 127 24.43 20.71 -33.96
N CYS A 128 25.08 19.67 -33.41
CA CYS A 128 26.45 19.77 -32.94
C CYS A 128 27.44 20.10 -34.08
N HIS A 129 27.13 19.73 -35.32
CA HIS A 129 27.89 20.12 -36.51
C HIS A 129 27.58 21.56 -36.98
N ALA A 130 26.43 22.13 -36.61
CA ALA A 130 26.08 23.53 -36.91
C ALA A 130 26.88 24.51 -36.03
N SER A 131 27.19 24.14 -34.78
CA SER A 131 28.08 24.92 -33.91
C SER A 131 29.48 25.14 -34.49
N CYS A 132 30.01 24.23 -35.32
CA CYS A 132 31.29 24.42 -36.02
C CYS A 132 31.19 25.33 -37.27
N ARG A 133 29.99 25.58 -37.80
CA ARG A 133 29.77 26.54 -38.90
C ARG A 133 29.51 27.96 -38.42
N LEU A 134 29.12 28.12 -37.16
CA LEU A 134 28.78 29.41 -36.56
C LEU A 134 30.00 30.28 -36.22
N GLU A 135 31.21 29.72 -36.16
CA GLU A 135 32.45 30.47 -35.90
C GLU A 135 32.84 31.44 -37.04
N ASN A 136 32.28 31.25 -38.25
CA ASN A 136 32.53 32.09 -39.43
C ASN A 136 31.27 32.80 -39.96
N ALA A 137 30.15 32.76 -39.22
CA ALA A 137 28.88 33.33 -39.65
C ALA A 137 28.83 34.84 -39.39
N THR A 138 28.16 35.58 -40.28
CA THR A 138 27.93 37.02 -40.11
C THR A 138 26.91 37.28 -38.98
N ASN A 139 26.99 38.43 -38.31
CA ASN A 139 26.09 38.77 -37.19
C ASN A 139 24.59 38.66 -37.56
N ASP A 140 24.23 38.91 -38.83
CA ASP A 140 22.86 38.81 -39.32
C ASP A 140 22.37 37.36 -39.45
N GLU A 141 23.25 36.44 -39.86
CA GLU A 141 22.96 35.00 -39.90
C GLU A 141 22.82 34.42 -38.48
N LEU A 142 23.63 34.91 -37.55
CA LEU A 142 23.54 34.52 -36.14
C LEU A 142 22.27 35.05 -35.47
N ASN A 143 21.81 36.24 -35.86
CA ASN A 143 20.55 36.79 -35.36
C ASN A 143 19.34 36.04 -35.92
N SER A 144 19.33 35.75 -37.23
CA SER A 144 18.28 34.94 -37.87
C SER A 144 18.22 33.52 -37.30
N TYR A 145 19.37 32.92 -37.02
CA TYR A 145 19.45 31.63 -36.33
C TYR A 145 18.82 31.71 -34.92
N ASN A 146 19.19 32.70 -34.11
CA ASN A 146 18.62 32.87 -32.77
C ASN A 146 17.11 33.14 -32.79
N GLU A 147 16.61 33.88 -33.77
CA GLU A 147 15.17 34.13 -33.92
C GLU A 147 14.43 32.85 -34.33
N SER A 148 14.99 32.05 -35.24
CA SER A 148 14.42 30.75 -35.63
C SER A 148 14.35 29.77 -34.46
N VAL A 149 15.42 29.66 -33.67
CA VAL A 149 15.47 28.80 -32.49
C VAL A 149 14.48 29.27 -31.42
N GLN A 150 14.36 30.58 -31.21
CA GLN A 150 13.37 31.11 -30.27
C GLN A 150 11.93 30.85 -30.72
N SER A 151 11.65 30.99 -32.02
CA SER A 151 10.34 30.69 -32.60
C SER A 151 10.00 29.20 -32.45
N ASP A 152 10.96 28.31 -32.73
CA ASP A 152 10.80 26.87 -32.58
C ASP A 152 10.57 26.48 -31.12
N LEU A 153 11.33 27.06 -30.18
CA LEU A 153 11.18 26.78 -28.75
C LEU A 153 9.81 27.23 -28.23
N ILE A 154 9.31 28.39 -28.68
CA ILE A 154 7.96 28.86 -28.35
C ILE A 154 6.90 27.92 -28.94
N SER A 155 7.08 27.46 -30.18
CA SER A 155 6.18 26.51 -30.84
C SER A 155 6.16 25.16 -30.11
N GLU A 156 7.32 24.63 -29.73
CA GLU A 156 7.45 23.39 -28.97
C GLU A 156 6.86 23.52 -27.56
N LEU A 157 7.06 24.65 -26.87
CA LEU A 157 6.43 24.92 -25.57
C LEU A 157 4.90 25.02 -25.67
N SER A 158 4.39 25.63 -26.74
CA SER A 158 2.96 25.72 -27.01
C SER A 158 2.36 24.34 -27.29
N SER A 159 3.06 23.52 -28.09
CA SER A 159 2.70 22.13 -28.37
C SER A 159 2.72 21.28 -27.10
N LEU A 160 3.78 21.36 -26.29
CA LEU A 160 3.91 20.67 -25.02
C LEU A 160 2.81 21.07 -24.04
N THR A 161 2.51 22.37 -23.93
CA THR A 161 1.43 22.87 -23.08
C THR A 161 0.08 22.35 -23.53
N THR A 162 -0.15 22.27 -24.84
CA THR A 162 -1.38 21.70 -25.41
C THR A 162 -1.47 20.21 -25.14
N ALA A 163 -0.39 19.46 -25.30
CA ALA A 163 -0.31 18.04 -24.97
C ALA A 163 -0.56 17.79 -23.47
N LEU A 164 0.04 18.61 -22.60
CA LEU A 164 -0.16 18.56 -21.16
C LEU A 164 -1.62 18.87 -20.78
N LYS A 165 -2.22 19.89 -21.40
CA LYS A 165 -3.63 20.24 -21.20
C LYS A 165 -4.55 19.09 -21.63
N ASN A 166 -4.30 18.49 -22.78
CA ASN A 166 -5.07 17.36 -23.28
C ASN A 166 -4.92 16.12 -22.38
N SER A 167 -3.69 15.87 -21.90
CA SER A 167 -3.42 14.80 -20.93
C SER A 167 -4.13 15.04 -19.61
N ALA A 168 -4.13 16.27 -19.09
CA ALA A 168 -4.84 16.64 -17.86
C ALA A 168 -6.36 16.54 -18.01
N MET A 169 -6.92 16.94 -19.17
CA MET A 169 -8.35 16.74 -19.47
C MET A 169 -8.70 15.25 -19.56
N THR A 170 -7.87 14.45 -20.22
CA THR A 170 -8.07 12.99 -20.33
C THR A 170 -7.99 12.33 -18.96
N LEU A 171 -7.02 12.71 -18.13
CA LEU A 171 -6.89 12.22 -16.77
C LEU A 171 -8.11 12.59 -15.93
N THR A 172 -8.60 13.83 -16.04
CA THR A 172 -9.80 14.28 -15.33
C THR A 172 -11.03 13.48 -15.76
N SER A 173 -11.19 13.23 -17.06
CA SER A 173 -12.26 12.37 -17.58
C SER A 173 -12.15 10.94 -17.04
N LYS A 174 -10.95 10.36 -17.00
CA LYS A 174 -10.73 9.02 -16.44
C LYS A 174 -11.03 8.96 -14.95
N ILE A 175 -10.60 9.96 -14.18
CA ILE A 175 -10.92 10.06 -12.74
C ILE A 175 -12.44 10.11 -12.51
N ASN A 176 -13.17 10.85 -13.33
CA ASN A 176 -14.63 10.91 -13.21
C ASN A 176 -15.29 9.56 -13.51
N VAL A 177 -14.84 8.85 -14.56
CA VAL A 177 -15.31 7.51 -14.88
C VAL A 177 -14.97 6.51 -13.77
N ASP A 178 -13.74 6.55 -13.24
CA ASP A 178 -13.33 5.70 -12.13
C ASP A 178 -14.14 5.98 -10.86
N SER A 179 -14.47 7.24 -10.60
CA SER A 179 -15.35 7.62 -9.47
C SER A 179 -16.76 7.05 -9.64
N GLU A 180 -17.30 7.03 -10.86
CA GLU A 180 -18.60 6.44 -11.15
C GLU A 180 -18.55 4.91 -10.94
N LEU A 181 -17.51 4.26 -11.45
CA LEU A 181 -17.30 2.82 -11.30
C LEU A 181 -17.11 2.40 -9.83
N VAL A 182 -16.41 3.20 -9.02
CA VAL A 182 -16.30 2.97 -7.56
C VAL A 182 -17.65 3.12 -6.87
N SER A 183 -18.49 4.10 -7.29
CA SER A 183 -19.84 4.26 -6.76
C SER A 183 -20.71 3.05 -7.10
N GLU A 184 -20.67 2.58 -8.34
CA GLU A 184 -21.38 1.38 -8.79
C GLU A 184 -20.90 0.13 -8.03
N ALA A 185 -19.58 -0.05 -7.90
CA ALA A 185 -19.00 -1.16 -7.13
C ALA A 185 -19.43 -1.12 -5.66
N SER A 186 -19.50 0.06 -5.05
CA SER A 186 -20.00 0.25 -3.68
C SER A 186 -21.47 -0.16 -3.56
N GLU A 187 -22.32 0.23 -4.52
CA GLU A 187 -23.73 -0.17 -4.55
C GLU A 187 -23.88 -1.69 -4.69
N HIS A 188 -23.11 -2.32 -5.59
CA HIS A 188 -23.09 -3.77 -5.74
C HIS A 188 -22.59 -4.48 -4.47
N MET A 189 -21.56 -3.94 -3.81
CA MET A 189 -21.06 -4.49 -2.56
C MET A 189 -22.12 -4.40 -1.45
N GLN A 190 -22.85 -3.29 -1.36
CA GLN A 190 -23.94 -3.12 -0.41
C GLN A 190 -25.11 -4.08 -0.69
N LYS A 191 -25.48 -4.26 -1.96
CA LYS A 191 -26.48 -5.26 -2.39
C LYS A 191 -26.04 -6.67 -2.01
N ASN A 192 -24.79 -7.04 -2.30
CA ASN A 192 -24.24 -8.34 -1.94
C ASN A 192 -24.20 -8.58 -0.44
N LEU A 193 -23.82 -7.57 0.35
CA LEU A 193 -23.84 -7.65 1.80
C LEU A 193 -25.26 -7.85 2.33
N SER A 194 -26.25 -7.16 1.76
CA SER A 194 -27.66 -7.36 2.13
C SER A 194 -28.17 -8.77 1.80
N LEU A 195 -27.78 -9.32 0.64
CA LEU A 195 -28.10 -10.69 0.25
C LEU A 195 -27.41 -11.70 1.16
N MET A 196 -26.13 -11.50 1.48
CA MET A 196 -25.38 -12.37 2.38
C MET A 196 -25.96 -12.37 3.80
N LEU A 197 -26.39 -11.21 4.31
CA LEU A 197 -27.09 -11.12 5.58
C LEU A 197 -28.45 -11.83 5.53
N SER A 198 -29.22 -11.65 4.46
CA SER A 198 -30.50 -12.35 4.28
C SER A 198 -30.32 -13.86 4.20
N VAL A 199 -29.33 -14.35 3.43
CA VAL A 199 -28.97 -15.76 3.36
C VAL A 199 -28.47 -16.26 4.70
N GLY A 200 -27.66 -15.49 5.42
CA GLY A 200 -27.18 -15.83 6.76
C GLY A 200 -28.30 -15.96 7.78
N VAL A 201 -29.27 -15.03 7.78
CA VAL A 201 -30.47 -15.10 8.63
C VAL A 201 -31.35 -16.28 8.23
N ASN A 202 -31.56 -16.51 6.93
CA ASN A 202 -32.34 -17.64 6.43
C ASN A 202 -31.67 -19.00 6.74
N LEU A 203 -30.34 -19.10 6.64
CA LEU A 203 -29.60 -20.30 7.03
C LEU A 203 -29.66 -20.51 8.54
N THR A 204 -29.53 -19.44 9.33
CA THR A 204 -29.61 -19.52 10.80
C THR A 204 -31.03 -19.91 11.25
N ASN A 205 -32.05 -19.35 10.61
CA ASN A 205 -33.45 -19.75 10.83
C ASN A 205 -33.71 -21.17 10.36
N TYR A 206 -33.13 -21.61 9.24
CA TYR A 206 -33.25 -22.98 8.76
C TYR A 206 -32.53 -23.98 9.67
N LEU A 207 -31.34 -23.63 10.18
CA LEU A 207 -30.65 -24.41 11.21
C LEU A 207 -31.45 -24.42 12.51
N GLY A 208 -32.03 -23.30 12.93
CA GLY A 208 -32.88 -23.21 14.12
C GLY A 208 -34.18 -23.99 13.98
N ALA A 209 -34.75 -24.06 12.77
CA ALA A 209 -36.01 -24.74 12.48
C ALA A 209 -35.83 -26.25 12.21
N LYS A 210 -34.78 -26.65 11.48
CA LYS A 210 -34.54 -28.05 11.06
C LYS A 210 -33.62 -28.81 12.02
N THR A 211 -32.63 -28.12 12.58
CA THR A 211 -31.76 -28.57 13.70
C THR A 211 -32.18 -27.91 15.01
N GLY A 212 -33.48 -27.60 15.15
CA GLY A 212 -34.02 -27.13 16.42
C GLY A 212 -33.57 -28.08 17.51
N GLY A 213 -32.71 -27.61 18.42
CA GLY A 213 -31.94 -28.42 19.37
C GLY A 213 -32.75 -29.39 20.24
N LYS A 214 -34.08 -29.31 20.17
CA LYS A 214 -35.04 -30.28 20.71
C LYS A 214 -35.07 -31.61 19.95
N ILE A 215 -34.99 -31.63 18.60
CA ILE A 215 -34.97 -32.90 17.83
C ILE A 215 -33.68 -33.67 18.10
N THR A 216 -32.53 -32.99 18.17
CA THR A 216 -31.23 -33.62 18.45
C THR A 216 -31.19 -34.23 19.85
N LEU A 217 -31.82 -33.59 20.85
CA LEU A 217 -31.90 -34.11 22.22
C LEU A 217 -32.78 -35.38 22.29
N PHE A 218 -33.97 -35.36 21.69
CA PHE A 218 -34.86 -36.54 21.66
C PHE A 218 -34.25 -37.71 20.86
N PHE A 219 -33.51 -37.41 19.79
CA PHE A 219 -32.78 -38.41 19.02
C PHE A 219 -31.63 -39.03 19.84
N MET A 220 -30.84 -38.21 20.56
CA MET A 220 -29.82 -38.70 21.49
C MET A 220 -30.40 -39.62 22.56
N ILE A 221 -31.52 -39.23 23.20
CA ILE A 221 -32.19 -40.05 24.21
C ILE A 221 -32.59 -41.41 23.65
N LYS A 222 -33.19 -41.46 22.44
CA LYS A 222 -33.61 -42.73 21.82
C LYS A 222 -32.43 -43.66 21.55
N ILE A 223 -31.31 -43.12 21.08
CA ILE A 223 -30.08 -43.89 20.85
C ILE A 223 -29.51 -44.42 22.16
N MET A 224 -29.52 -43.59 23.21
CA MET A 224 -29.00 -43.98 24.52
C MET A 224 -29.79 -45.15 25.13
N VAL A 225 -31.13 -45.10 25.01
CA VAL A 225 -32.01 -46.20 25.42
C VAL A 225 -31.78 -47.46 24.58
N PHE A 226 -31.59 -47.32 23.26
CA PHE A 226 -31.34 -48.46 22.37
C PHE A 226 -30.04 -49.19 22.73
N VAL A 227 -28.96 -48.45 23.03
CA VAL A 227 -27.68 -49.03 23.47
C VAL A 227 -27.84 -49.81 24.77
N PHE A 228 -28.60 -49.28 25.73
CA PHE A 228 -28.89 -50.00 26.98
C PHE A 228 -29.67 -51.30 26.75
N VAL A 229 -30.70 -51.29 25.90
CA VAL A 229 -31.47 -52.50 25.58
C VAL A 229 -30.56 -53.55 24.93
N LEU A 230 -29.70 -53.13 23.99
CA LEU A 230 -28.77 -54.03 23.32
C LEU A 230 -27.74 -54.64 24.29
N PHE A 231 -27.27 -53.83 25.26
CA PHE A 231 -26.41 -54.31 26.34
C PHE A 231 -27.10 -55.35 27.23
N PHE A 232 -28.37 -55.13 27.60
CA PHE A 232 -29.15 -56.09 28.36
C PHE A 232 -29.38 -57.40 27.59
N VAL A 233 -29.65 -57.32 26.29
CA VAL A 233 -29.78 -58.51 25.42
C VAL A 233 -28.48 -59.30 25.39
N MET A 234 -27.34 -58.62 25.21
CA MET A 234 -26.02 -59.27 25.25
C MET A 234 -25.71 -59.90 26.61
N ALA A 235 -26.01 -59.21 27.71
CA ALA A 235 -25.83 -59.75 29.06
C ALA A 235 -26.73 -60.97 29.33
N PHE A 236 -27.96 -60.95 28.79
CA PHE A 236 -28.88 -62.07 28.90
C PHE A 236 -28.38 -63.28 28.11
N ILE A 237 -27.93 -63.07 26.87
CA ILE A 237 -27.30 -64.11 26.04
C ILE A 237 -26.08 -64.71 26.77
N ALA A 238 -25.18 -63.87 27.29
CA ALA A 238 -24.00 -64.32 28.02
C ALA A 238 -24.33 -65.10 29.31
N LYS A 239 -25.49 -64.87 29.94
CA LYS A 239 -25.94 -65.61 31.12
C LYS A 239 -26.66 -66.92 30.78
N VAL A 240 -27.31 -67.01 29.62
CA VAL A 240 -28.02 -68.21 29.17
C VAL A 240 -27.07 -69.21 28.50
N LEU A 241 -26.03 -68.73 27.79
CA LEU A 241 -25.02 -69.57 27.14
C LEU A 241 -24.24 -70.54 28.07
N PRO A 242 -23.83 -70.18 29.31
CA PRO A 242 -23.16 -71.13 30.21
C PRO A 242 -24.10 -72.17 30.82
N LYS A 243 -25.39 -72.18 30.46
CA LYS A 243 -26.40 -73.14 30.93
C LYS A 243 -26.86 -74.12 29.84
N MET A 244 -26.23 -74.12 28.66
CA MET A 244 -26.34 -75.18 27.66
C MET A 244 -25.04 -75.96 27.56
#